data_AF-A0A0F8LNG3-F1
#
_entry.id   AF-A0A0F8LNG3-F1
#
_cell.length_a   1.000
_cell.length_b   1.000
_cell.length_c   1.000
_cell.angle_alpha   90.00
_cell.angle_beta   90.00
_cell.angle_gamma   90.00
#
_symmetry.space_group_name_H-M   'P 1'
#
loop_
_entity.id
_entity.type
_entity.pdbx_description
1 polymer ?
#
loop_
_entity_poly.entity_id
_entity_poly.type
_entity_poly.pdbx_seq_one_letter_code
_entity_poly.pdbx_strand_id
1 'polypeptide(L)'
;MARFLIPLSIPKYPLPGIIASLVLDAIDKTIFQLFTDLPLDDYQGYDKALDIYYLTITYLSTLRDWSNLFAFRLSRFLFYYRLVGAALFGITHLRALLFIFPNVFEYFFIFYEAVRLKWDPQVLTKNKLIITAALIWIFVKVPQEYWIHIAEMSTTDWIMENPANTLFLIAWASVLLFMTWWLLKDLPPARPGFSFAADPIPSFLSDGAEGARTREERKRMKMVHKLLSEKLVTRELAEKIVLISLLSIIFAEVLPGVRAGSLQVAAGLS
;
A
#
# COMPACT_ATOMS: atom_id res chain seq x y z
N MET A 1 -15.62 -10.56 9.07
CA MET A 1 -16.43 -9.71 8.15
C MET A 1 -15.95 -8.27 8.10
N ALA A 2 -15.63 -7.62 9.23
CA ALA A 2 -15.18 -6.22 9.24
C ALA A 2 -13.92 -5.97 8.37
N ARG A 3 -12.93 -6.89 8.39
CA ARG A 3 -11.73 -6.86 7.54
C ARG A 3 -12.02 -6.85 6.02
N PHE A 4 -13.21 -7.27 5.56
CA PHE A 4 -13.59 -7.21 4.14
C PHE A 4 -14.29 -5.90 3.76
N LEU A 5 -15.09 -5.35 4.68
CA LEU A 5 -15.94 -4.19 4.42
C LEU A 5 -15.23 -2.86 4.64
N ILE A 6 -14.39 -2.75 5.68
CA ILE A 6 -13.68 -1.51 5.99
C ILE A 6 -12.77 -1.05 4.84
N PRO A 7 -11.99 -1.93 4.19
CA PRO A 7 -11.15 -1.51 3.07
C PRO A 7 -11.94 -0.87 1.90
N LEU A 8 -13.19 -1.25 1.69
CA LEU A 8 -14.05 -0.66 0.65
C LEU A 8 -14.41 0.81 0.92
N SER A 9 -14.19 1.31 2.14
CA SER A 9 -14.34 2.73 2.45
C SER A 9 -13.16 3.58 1.97
N ILE A 10 -11.98 2.98 1.72
CA ILE A 10 -10.74 3.68 1.38
C ILE A 10 -10.90 4.56 0.12
N PRO A 11 -11.51 4.10 -0.99
CA PRO A 11 -11.68 4.95 -2.18
C PRO A 11 -12.58 6.18 -1.98
N LYS A 12 -13.34 6.23 -0.86
CA LYS A 12 -14.18 7.39 -0.52
C LYS A 12 -13.56 8.21 0.61
N TYR A 13 -13.00 7.55 1.62
CA TYR A 13 -12.36 8.12 2.79
C TYR A 13 -10.97 7.49 2.97
N PRO A 14 -9.96 7.93 2.20
CA PRO A 14 -8.67 7.26 2.12
C PRO A 14 -7.96 7.13 3.47
N LEU A 15 -7.80 8.25 4.19
CA LEU A 15 -7.08 8.28 5.46
C LEU A 15 -7.84 7.56 6.60
N PRO A 16 -9.14 7.81 6.86
CA PRO A 16 -9.86 7.08 7.89
C PRO A 16 -9.99 5.58 7.57
N GLY A 17 -10.20 5.23 6.30
CA GLY A 17 -10.38 3.85 5.87
C GLY A 17 -9.12 2.99 6.06
N ILE A 18 -7.94 3.52 5.71
CA ILE A 18 -6.68 2.78 5.91
C ILE A 18 -6.33 2.66 7.40
N ILE A 19 -6.54 3.71 8.19
CA ILE A 19 -6.29 3.66 9.64
C ILE A 19 -7.22 2.64 10.30
N ALA A 20 -8.50 2.63 9.93
CA ALA A 20 -9.46 1.64 10.44
C ALA A 20 -9.08 0.21 10.05
N SER A 21 -8.54 0.01 8.83
CA SER A 21 -8.07 -1.30 8.38
C SER A 21 -6.85 -1.78 9.19
N LEU A 22 -5.88 -0.89 9.45
CA LEU A 22 -4.70 -1.17 10.27
C LEU A 22 -5.08 -1.49 11.72
N VAL A 23 -6.01 -0.74 12.31
CA VAL A 23 -6.48 -1.00 13.67
C VAL A 23 -7.21 -2.34 13.76
N LEU A 24 -8.06 -2.67 12.78
CA LEU A 24 -8.69 -3.98 12.71
C LEU A 24 -7.67 -5.11 12.59
N ASP A 25 -6.60 -4.90 11.83
CA ASP A 25 -5.53 -5.88 11.67
C ASP A 25 -4.86 -6.22 13.01
N ALA A 26 -4.47 -5.19 13.76
CA ALA A 26 -3.87 -5.35 15.09
C ALA A 26 -4.82 -6.02 16.10
N ILE A 27 -6.12 -5.68 16.05
CA ILE A 27 -7.13 -6.24 16.95
C ILE A 27 -7.39 -7.72 16.63
N ASP A 28 -7.51 -8.10 15.36
CA ASP A 28 -7.86 -9.48 14.98
C ASP A 28 -6.80 -10.47 15.45
N LYS A 29 -5.51 -10.10 15.30
CA LYS A 29 -4.40 -10.89 15.83
C LYS A 29 -4.51 -11.13 17.34
N THR A 30 -4.94 -10.11 18.09
CA THR A 30 -5.11 -10.20 19.56
C THR A 30 -6.32 -11.06 19.93
N ILE A 31 -7.43 -10.92 19.20
CA ILE A 31 -8.65 -11.70 19.44
C ILE A 31 -8.41 -13.18 19.14
N PHE A 32 -7.75 -13.53 18.03
CA PHE A 32 -7.47 -14.92 17.70
C PHE A 32 -6.56 -15.61 18.73
N GLN A 33 -5.59 -14.89 19.29
CA GLN A 33 -4.73 -15.40 20.37
C GLN A 33 -5.48 -15.65 21.68
N LEU A 34 -6.57 -14.90 21.94
CA LEU A 34 -7.34 -15.00 23.19
C LEU A 34 -8.46 -16.04 23.15
N PHE A 35 -9.01 -16.33 21.96
CA PHE A 35 -10.27 -17.09 21.83
C PHE A 35 -10.15 -18.45 21.12
N THR A 36 -9.00 -18.79 20.53
CA THR A 36 -8.85 -20.05 19.78
C THR A 36 -7.50 -20.74 20.01
N ASP A 37 -7.53 -22.00 20.41
CA ASP A 37 -6.38 -22.93 20.48
C ASP A 37 -6.12 -23.67 19.15
N LEU A 38 -6.64 -23.14 18.03
CA LEU A 38 -6.46 -23.76 16.71
C LEU A 38 -5.01 -23.60 16.24
N PRO A 39 -4.43 -24.60 15.55
CA PRO A 39 -3.10 -24.49 14.99
C PRO A 39 -3.00 -23.27 14.06
N LEU A 40 -2.12 -22.33 14.40
CA LEU A 40 -1.96 -21.03 13.75
C LEU A 40 -1.40 -21.11 12.31
N ASP A 41 -0.98 -22.29 11.87
CA ASP A 41 -0.32 -22.50 10.58
C ASP A 41 -1.23 -22.12 9.39
N ASP A 42 -2.51 -22.52 9.42
CA ASP A 42 -3.48 -22.14 8.37
C ASP A 42 -3.95 -20.68 8.50
N TYR A 43 -3.90 -20.11 9.71
CA TYR A 43 -4.33 -18.73 9.95
C TYR A 43 -3.32 -17.70 9.39
N GLN A 44 -2.03 -18.01 9.43
CA GLN A 44 -0.99 -17.10 8.94
C GLN A 44 -1.13 -16.79 7.44
N GLY A 45 -1.50 -17.79 6.62
CA GLY A 45 -1.77 -17.58 5.20
C GLY A 45 -3.00 -16.70 4.98
N TYR A 46 -4.07 -16.95 5.73
CA TYR A 46 -5.31 -16.18 5.66
C TYR A 46 -5.11 -14.70 6.06
N ASP A 47 -4.45 -14.45 7.19
CA ASP A 47 -4.09 -13.11 7.68
C ASP A 47 -3.30 -12.33 6.61
N LYS A 48 -2.34 -13.01 5.96
CA LYS A 48 -1.53 -12.42 4.90
C LYS A 48 -2.30 -12.08 3.62
N ALA A 49 -3.27 -12.90 3.24
CA ALA A 49 -4.09 -12.59 2.08
C ALA A 49 -5.06 -11.42 2.36
N LEU A 50 -5.57 -11.32 3.60
CA LEU A 50 -6.35 -10.16 4.02
C LEU A 50 -5.51 -8.88 4.04
N ASP A 51 -4.22 -8.98 4.43
CA ASP A 51 -3.29 -7.86 4.29
C ASP A 51 -3.20 -7.36 2.85
N ILE A 52 -2.96 -8.27 1.92
CA ILE A 52 -2.80 -7.93 0.50
C ILE A 52 -4.13 -7.45 -0.10
N TYR A 53 -5.27 -7.97 0.35
CA TYR A 53 -6.59 -7.50 -0.07
C TYR A 53 -6.79 -6.01 0.23
N TYR A 54 -6.58 -5.58 1.48
CA TYR A 54 -6.79 -4.16 1.81
C TYR A 54 -5.74 -3.28 1.13
N LEU A 55 -4.47 -3.71 1.05
CA LEU A 55 -3.41 -2.97 0.35
C LEU A 55 -3.70 -2.83 -1.14
N THR A 56 -4.32 -3.82 -1.77
CA THR A 56 -4.75 -3.74 -3.17
C THR A 56 -5.84 -2.67 -3.34
N ILE A 57 -6.82 -2.62 -2.44
CA ILE A 57 -7.85 -1.57 -2.48
C ILE A 57 -7.24 -0.18 -2.24
N THR A 58 -6.30 -0.06 -1.31
CA THR A 58 -5.51 1.16 -1.09
C THR A 58 -4.75 1.57 -2.35
N TYR A 59 -4.11 0.62 -3.04
CA TYR A 59 -3.43 0.92 -4.30
C TYR A 59 -4.41 1.41 -5.36
N LEU A 60 -5.57 0.77 -5.50
CA LEU A 60 -6.60 1.19 -6.44
C LEU A 60 -7.14 2.59 -6.14
N SER A 61 -7.24 3.00 -4.86
CA SER A 61 -7.65 4.38 -4.54
C SER A 61 -6.61 5.41 -5.00
N THR A 62 -5.31 5.08 -4.98
CA THR A 62 -4.27 5.99 -5.51
C THR A 62 -4.46 6.31 -6.99
N LEU A 63 -4.99 5.38 -7.79
CA LEU A 63 -5.24 5.60 -9.23
C LEU A 63 -6.27 6.72 -9.46
N ARG A 64 -7.22 6.85 -8.53
CA ARG A 64 -8.31 7.81 -8.60
C ARG A 64 -7.93 9.14 -7.94
N ASP A 65 -7.34 9.08 -6.75
CA ASP A 65 -7.30 10.22 -5.84
C ASP A 65 -5.99 11.01 -5.93
N TRP A 66 -4.93 10.42 -6.48
CA TRP A 66 -3.60 11.03 -6.43
C TRP A 66 -3.31 11.89 -7.67
N SER A 67 -3.19 13.19 -7.45
CA SER A 67 -2.80 14.14 -8.49
C SER A 67 -1.29 14.14 -8.79
N ASN A 68 -0.44 13.78 -7.83
CA ASN A 68 1.02 13.83 -7.99
C ASN A 68 1.53 12.55 -8.68
N LEU A 69 1.90 12.68 -9.95
CA LEU A 69 2.33 11.54 -10.78
C LEU A 69 3.58 10.84 -10.26
N PHE A 70 4.50 11.55 -9.61
CA PHE A 70 5.68 10.91 -9.04
C PHE A 70 5.32 10.12 -7.78
N ALA A 71 4.48 10.68 -6.91
CA ALA A 71 3.97 9.97 -5.74
C ALA A 71 3.27 8.68 -6.17
N PHE A 72 2.41 8.74 -7.20
CA PHE A 72 1.73 7.57 -7.74
C PHE A 72 2.70 6.49 -8.27
N ARG A 73 3.75 6.87 -9.00
CA ARG A 73 4.75 5.90 -9.48
C ARG A 73 5.53 5.27 -8.33
N LEU A 74 5.86 6.07 -7.31
CA LEU A 74 6.57 5.58 -6.13
C LEU A 74 5.69 4.64 -5.31
N SER A 75 4.43 5.00 -5.05
CA SER A 75 3.49 4.15 -4.33
C SER A 75 3.24 2.84 -5.06
N ARG A 76 3.08 2.89 -6.39
CA ARG A 76 3.03 1.70 -7.24
C ARG A 76 4.26 0.81 -7.06
N PHE A 77 5.47 1.38 -7.10
CA PHE A 77 6.70 0.61 -6.87
C PHE A 77 6.69 -0.05 -5.48
N LEU A 78 6.38 0.70 -4.42
CA LEU A 78 6.35 0.18 -3.05
C LEU A 78 5.30 -0.92 -2.88
N PHE A 79 4.13 -0.80 -3.53
CA PHE A 79 3.09 -1.82 -3.51
C PHE A 79 3.55 -3.11 -4.20
N TYR A 80 4.08 -3.03 -5.42
CA TYR A 80 4.59 -4.21 -6.12
C TYR A 80 5.79 -4.83 -5.39
N TYR A 81 6.65 -4.02 -4.77
CA TYR A 81 7.74 -4.50 -3.94
C TYR A 81 7.21 -5.37 -2.78
N ARG A 82 6.18 -4.91 -2.07
CA ARG A 82 5.53 -5.70 -1.01
C ARG A 82 4.84 -6.95 -1.57
N LEU A 83 4.18 -6.84 -2.72
CA LEU A 83 3.44 -7.94 -3.33
C LEU A 83 4.37 -9.09 -3.76
N VAL A 84 5.54 -8.75 -4.33
CA VAL A 84 6.58 -9.75 -4.65
C VAL A 84 7.08 -10.44 -3.39
N GLY A 85 7.34 -9.69 -2.32
CA GLY A 85 7.72 -10.26 -1.04
C GLY A 85 6.69 -11.24 -0.46
N ALA A 86 5.41 -10.90 -0.55
CA ALA A 86 4.32 -11.76 -0.09
C ALA A 86 4.20 -13.04 -0.94
N ALA A 87 4.32 -12.93 -2.27
CA ALA A 87 4.29 -14.10 -3.16
C ALA A 87 5.51 -15.02 -2.95
N LEU A 88 6.71 -14.46 -2.79
CA LEU A 88 7.91 -15.25 -2.50
C LEU A 88 7.85 -15.91 -1.12
N PHE A 89 7.35 -15.18 -0.12
CA PHE A 89 7.09 -15.75 1.20
C PHE A 89 6.13 -16.93 1.10
N GLY A 90 5.08 -16.79 0.30
CA GLY A 90 4.14 -17.88 0.11
C GLY A 90 4.77 -19.16 -0.45
N ILE A 91 5.54 -19.01 -1.54
CA ILE A 91 6.17 -20.15 -2.21
C ILE A 91 7.24 -20.84 -1.34
N THR A 92 7.97 -20.06 -0.53
CA THR A 92 9.15 -20.56 0.20
C THR A 92 8.92 -20.76 1.70
N HIS A 93 7.85 -20.18 2.24
CA HIS A 93 7.56 -20.03 3.67
C HIS A 93 8.68 -19.39 4.51
N LEU A 94 9.64 -18.69 3.86
CA LEU A 94 10.78 -18.05 4.53
C LEU A 94 10.39 -16.69 5.12
N ARG A 95 10.22 -16.61 6.45
CA ARG A 95 9.90 -15.35 7.16
C ARG A 95 10.89 -14.22 6.86
N ALA A 96 12.16 -14.52 6.60
CA ALA A 96 13.19 -13.54 6.24
C ALA A 96 12.83 -12.70 5.01
N LEU A 97 12.01 -13.22 4.09
CA LEU A 97 11.53 -12.46 2.94
C LEU A 97 10.61 -11.31 3.35
N LEU A 98 9.81 -11.47 4.41
CA LEU A 98 8.94 -10.40 4.90
C LEU A 98 9.74 -9.22 5.47
N PHE A 99 10.88 -9.53 6.09
CA PHE A 99 11.85 -8.53 6.56
C PHE A 99 12.55 -7.80 5.39
N ILE A 100 12.90 -8.52 4.32
CA ILE A 100 13.52 -7.92 3.12
C ILE A 100 12.51 -7.06 2.36
N PHE A 101 11.24 -7.47 2.33
CA PHE A 101 10.15 -6.80 1.64
C PHE A 101 9.14 -6.17 2.60
N PRO A 102 9.54 -5.17 3.41
CA PRO A 102 8.65 -4.53 4.36
C PRO A 102 7.49 -3.81 3.67
N ASN A 103 6.37 -3.68 4.36
CA ASN A 103 5.22 -2.91 3.88
C ASN A 103 5.44 -1.38 4.03
N VAL A 104 6.36 -0.80 3.26
CA VAL A 104 6.60 0.66 3.25
C VAL A 104 5.42 1.42 2.61
N PHE A 105 4.72 0.76 1.68
CA PHE A 105 3.61 1.34 0.92
C PHE A 105 2.50 1.89 1.81
N GLU A 106 2.05 1.11 2.82
CA GLU A 106 0.98 1.52 3.74
C GLU A 106 1.27 2.85 4.43
N TYR A 107 2.46 2.98 5.02
CA TYR A 107 2.85 4.17 5.78
C TYR A 107 3.10 5.37 4.86
N PHE A 108 3.64 5.10 3.67
CA PHE A 108 3.80 6.13 2.65
C PHE A 108 2.44 6.68 2.17
N PHE A 109 1.44 5.81 2.01
CA PHE A 109 0.07 6.21 1.69
C PHE A 109 -0.53 7.06 2.80
N ILE A 110 -0.42 6.63 4.07
CA ILE A 110 -0.89 7.40 5.23
C ILE A 110 -0.26 8.79 5.27
N PHE A 111 1.07 8.89 5.07
CA PHE A 111 1.75 10.18 5.02
C PHE A 111 1.20 11.08 3.89
N TYR A 112 1.07 10.54 2.69
CA TYR A 112 0.60 11.32 1.54
C TYR A 112 -0.83 11.82 1.75
N GLU A 113 -1.74 10.97 2.23
CA GLU A 113 -3.13 11.36 2.51
C GLU A 113 -3.22 12.32 3.71
N ALA A 114 -2.35 12.18 4.72
CA ALA A 114 -2.26 13.13 5.82
C ALA A 114 -1.82 14.52 5.33
N VAL A 115 -0.90 14.59 4.37
CA VAL A 115 -0.54 15.85 3.71
C VAL A 115 -1.73 16.38 2.90
N ARG A 116 -2.40 15.54 2.12
CA ARG A 116 -3.59 15.91 1.32
C ARG A 116 -4.72 16.51 2.15
N LEU A 117 -4.86 16.09 3.41
CA LEU A 117 -5.87 16.59 4.33
C LEU A 117 -5.76 18.10 4.61
N LYS A 118 -4.54 18.65 4.54
CA LYS A 118 -4.20 20.03 4.94
C LYS A 118 -3.53 20.85 3.84
N TRP A 119 -2.88 20.20 2.89
CA TRP A 119 -2.11 20.82 1.82
C TRP A 119 -2.48 20.22 0.46
N ASP A 120 -2.19 20.96 -0.59
CA ASP A 120 -2.19 20.39 -1.93
C ASP A 120 -1.01 19.41 -2.06
N PRO A 121 -1.21 18.12 -2.37
CA PRO A 121 -0.11 17.17 -2.50
C PRO A 121 0.92 17.50 -3.59
N GLN A 122 0.61 18.42 -4.50
CA GLN A 122 1.57 18.92 -5.50
C GLN A 122 2.74 19.68 -4.88
N VAL A 123 2.63 20.15 -3.64
CA VAL A 123 3.73 20.79 -2.90
C VAL A 123 4.88 19.82 -2.58
N LEU A 124 4.61 18.52 -2.61
CA LEU A 124 5.61 17.49 -2.34
C LEU A 124 6.48 17.26 -3.57
N THR A 125 7.74 17.71 -3.48
CA THR A 125 8.73 17.49 -4.53
C THR A 125 9.16 16.02 -4.59
N LYS A 126 9.72 15.60 -5.73
CA LYS A 126 10.24 14.24 -5.91
C LYS A 126 11.24 13.84 -4.82
N ASN A 127 12.14 14.76 -4.47
CA ASN A 127 13.15 14.54 -3.44
C ASN A 127 12.50 14.31 -2.07
N LYS A 128 11.50 15.12 -1.70
CA LYS A 128 10.76 14.93 -0.44
C LYS A 128 10.10 13.55 -0.41
N LEU A 129 9.46 13.13 -1.50
CA LEU A 129 8.78 11.83 -1.58
C LEU A 129 9.76 10.65 -1.46
N ILE A 130 10.92 10.72 -2.12
CA ILE A 130 11.98 9.70 -1.99
C ILE A 130 12.52 9.65 -0.56
N ILE A 131 12.83 10.82 0.02
CA ILE A 131 13.33 10.91 1.39
C ILE A 131 12.29 10.36 2.36
N THR A 132 11.01 10.72 2.22
CA THR A 132 9.94 10.17 3.05
C THR A 132 9.86 8.65 2.94
N ALA A 133 9.88 8.09 1.74
CA ALA A 133 9.87 6.64 1.57
C ALA A 133 11.08 5.97 2.22
N ALA A 134 12.28 6.56 2.09
CA ALA A 134 13.50 6.06 2.73
C ALA A 134 13.44 6.16 4.26
N LEU A 135 12.92 7.26 4.81
CA LEU A 135 12.79 7.44 6.25
C LEU A 135 11.79 6.45 6.84
N ILE A 136 10.64 6.25 6.19
CA ILE A 136 9.66 5.22 6.59
C ILE A 136 10.31 3.84 6.54
N TRP A 137 11.04 3.53 5.47
CA TRP A 137 11.72 2.24 5.34
C TRP A 137 12.70 2.01 6.48
N ILE A 138 13.63 2.94 6.71
CA ILE A 138 14.77 2.75 7.62
C ILE A 138 14.37 2.93 9.09
N PHE A 139 13.55 3.92 9.41
CA PHE A 139 13.28 4.29 10.81
C PHE A 139 11.97 3.77 11.36
N VAL A 140 11.07 3.28 10.50
CA VAL A 140 9.80 2.70 10.93
C VAL A 140 9.82 1.21 10.63
N LYS A 141 9.98 0.85 9.36
CA LYS A 141 9.75 -0.52 8.92
C LYS A 141 10.87 -1.49 9.29
N VAL A 142 12.13 -1.18 9.03
CA VAL A 142 13.24 -2.09 9.37
C VAL A 142 13.26 -2.43 10.87
N PRO A 143 13.14 -1.45 11.79
CA PRO A 143 13.00 -1.75 13.21
C PRO A 143 11.74 -2.58 13.51
N GLN A 144 10.58 -2.21 12.96
CA GLN A 144 9.34 -2.96 13.18
C GLN A 144 9.46 -4.44 12.76
N GLU A 145 9.99 -4.69 11.56
CA GLU A 145 10.19 -6.05 11.05
C GLU A 145 11.25 -6.80 11.87
N TYR A 146 12.31 -6.14 12.35
CA TYR A 146 13.30 -6.74 13.24
C TYR A 146 12.66 -7.22 14.56
N TRP A 147 11.85 -6.37 15.19
CA TRP A 147 11.16 -6.70 16.44
C TRP A 147 10.22 -7.91 16.27
N ILE A 148 9.47 -7.94 15.17
CA ILE A 148 8.47 -8.97 14.92
C ILE A 148 9.10 -10.30 14.49
N HIS A 149 10.12 -10.27 13.61
CA HIS A 149 10.63 -11.48 12.96
C HIS A 149 11.94 -12.03 13.52
N ILE A 150 12.77 -11.19 14.14
CA ILE A 150 14.06 -11.61 14.69
C ILE A 150 14.01 -11.68 16.21
N ALA A 151 13.47 -10.62 16.85
CA ALA A 151 13.36 -10.59 18.30
C ALA A 151 12.13 -11.35 18.83
N GLU A 152 11.13 -11.66 17.97
CA GLU A 152 9.86 -12.31 18.31
C GLU A 152 9.19 -11.75 19.58
N MET A 153 9.42 -10.46 19.87
CA MET A 153 9.05 -9.83 21.13
C MET A 153 8.01 -8.75 20.87
N SER A 154 6.91 -8.76 21.64
CA SER A 154 5.95 -7.68 21.58
C SER A 154 6.51 -6.43 22.29
N THR A 155 6.10 -5.24 21.84
CA THR A 155 6.50 -3.99 22.50
C THR A 155 6.05 -3.96 23.96
N THR A 156 4.92 -4.60 24.27
CA THR A 156 4.40 -4.71 25.64
C THR A 156 5.32 -5.56 26.50
N ASP A 157 5.73 -6.73 26.02
CA ASP A 157 6.65 -7.62 26.76
C ASP A 157 7.99 -6.92 27.01
N TRP A 158 8.48 -6.18 26.03
CA TRP A 158 9.73 -5.42 26.17
C TRP A 158 9.66 -4.31 27.24
N ILE A 159 8.52 -3.64 27.36
CA ILE A 159 8.30 -2.64 28.43
C ILE A 159 8.13 -3.33 29.78
N MET A 160 7.44 -4.47 29.83
CA MET A 160 7.23 -5.24 31.06
C MET A 160 8.54 -5.80 31.61
N GLU A 161 9.48 -6.20 30.74
CA GLU A 161 10.81 -6.65 31.14
C GLU A 161 11.65 -5.53 31.74
N ASN A 162 11.61 -4.33 31.15
CA ASN A 162 12.27 -3.15 31.70
C ASN A 162 11.46 -1.88 31.42
N PRO A 163 10.79 -1.29 32.44
CA PRO A 163 10.00 -0.08 32.27
C PRO A 163 10.78 1.12 31.71
N ALA A 164 12.10 1.17 31.90
CA ALA A 164 12.96 2.21 31.32
C ALA A 164 12.99 2.18 29.78
N ASN A 165 12.64 1.05 29.15
CA ASN A 165 12.49 0.92 27.69
C ASN A 165 11.45 1.90 27.13
N THR A 166 10.50 2.35 27.95
CA THR A 166 9.57 3.42 27.61
C THR A 166 10.28 4.71 27.19
N LEU A 167 11.43 5.03 27.81
CA LEU A 167 12.23 6.21 27.45
C LEU A 167 12.80 6.09 26.03
N PHE A 168 13.21 4.89 25.62
CA PHE A 168 13.67 4.63 24.25
C PHE A 168 12.54 4.83 23.24
N LEU A 169 11.33 4.35 23.55
CA LEU A 169 10.16 4.56 22.69
C LEU A 169 9.77 6.04 22.57
N ILE A 170 9.82 6.80 23.68
CA ILE A 170 9.56 8.25 23.68
C ILE A 170 10.63 8.98 22.85
N ALA A 171 11.90 8.62 23.03
CA ALA A 171 13.01 9.21 22.27
C ALA A 171 12.85 8.92 20.77
N TRP A 172 12.54 7.68 20.40
CA TRP A 172 12.31 7.29 19.01
C TRP A 172 11.08 7.99 18.42
N ALA A 173 9.97 8.04 19.14
CA ALA A 173 8.78 8.80 18.71
C ALA A 173 9.10 10.28 18.49
N SER A 174 9.93 10.88 19.36
CA SER A 174 10.38 12.26 19.22
C SER A 174 11.23 12.46 17.96
N VAL A 175 12.09 11.50 17.61
CA VAL A 175 12.84 11.51 16.35
C VAL A 175 11.91 11.42 15.14
N LEU A 176 10.90 10.55 15.16
CA LEU A 176 9.90 10.44 14.08
C LEU A 176 9.12 11.75 13.90
N LEU A 177 8.70 12.38 15.00
CA LEU A 177 8.02 13.67 14.99
C LEU A 177 8.91 14.78 14.44
N PHE A 178 10.18 14.82 14.86
CA PHE A 178 11.16 15.78 14.35
C PHE A 178 11.38 15.62 12.84
N MET A 179 11.55 14.39 12.34
CA MET A 179 11.69 14.11 10.91
C MET A 179 10.46 14.54 10.11
N THR A 180 9.27 14.28 10.65
CA THR A 180 8.00 14.70 10.03
C THR A 180 7.92 16.23 9.97
N TRP A 181 8.20 16.91 11.08
CA TRP A 181 8.26 18.37 11.11
C TRP A 181 9.30 18.91 10.11
N TRP A 182 10.50 18.33 10.07
CA TRP A 182 11.57 18.75 9.16
C TRP A 182 11.20 18.59 7.68
N LEU A 183 10.44 17.55 7.32
CA LEU A 183 9.92 17.37 5.95
C LEU A 183 8.87 18.42 5.57
N LEU A 184 8.04 18.80 6.54
CA LEU A 184 6.87 19.65 6.34
C LEU A 184 7.12 21.14 6.61
N LYS A 185 8.22 21.52 7.27
CA LYS A 185 8.50 22.91 7.70
C LYS A 185 8.49 23.94 6.57
N ASP A 186 8.86 23.54 5.34
CA ASP A 186 8.94 24.43 4.18
C ASP A 186 7.65 24.45 3.35
N LEU A 187 6.56 23.82 3.85
CA LEU A 187 5.28 23.81 3.16
C LEU A 187 4.52 25.13 3.39
N PRO A 188 3.64 25.53 2.46
CA PRO A 188 2.77 26.68 2.65
C PRO A 188 1.87 26.51 3.88
N PRO A 189 1.25 27.58 4.40
CA PRO A 189 0.33 27.46 5.54
C PRO A 189 -0.79 26.45 5.25
N ALA A 190 -1.13 25.65 6.27
CA ALA A 190 -2.17 24.63 6.16
C ALA A 190 -3.54 25.25 5.86
N ARG A 191 -4.33 24.59 5.03
CA ARG A 191 -5.70 25.00 4.72
C ARG A 191 -6.58 24.88 5.99
N PRO A 192 -7.52 25.83 6.20
CA PRO A 192 -8.49 25.72 7.28
C PRO A 192 -9.47 24.57 7.01
N GLY A 193 -9.89 23.87 8.08
CA GLY A 193 -10.79 22.71 7.99
C GLY A 193 -10.09 21.38 7.72
N PHE A 194 -10.89 20.32 7.57
CA PHE A 194 -10.43 18.96 7.25
C PHE A 194 -11.33 18.41 6.13
N SER A 195 -10.73 17.97 5.02
CA SER A 195 -11.45 17.27 3.96
C SER A 195 -11.02 15.81 3.90
N PHE A 196 -11.78 14.92 4.54
CA PHE A 196 -11.47 13.48 4.56
C PHE A 196 -11.92 12.73 3.32
N ALA A 197 -12.77 13.35 2.49
CA ALA A 197 -13.32 12.73 1.30
C ALA A 197 -12.32 12.84 0.12
N ALA A 198 -12.32 11.82 -0.73
CA ALA A 198 -11.71 11.90 -2.05
C ALA A 198 -12.35 13.02 -2.90
N ASP A 199 -11.56 13.67 -3.74
CA ASP A 199 -12.06 14.72 -4.64
C ASP A 199 -13.06 14.10 -5.65
N PRO A 200 -14.08 14.86 -6.10
CA PRO A 200 -15.00 14.39 -7.12
C PRO A 200 -14.28 14.15 -8.45
N ILE A 201 -14.74 13.15 -9.21
CA ILE A 201 -14.19 12.86 -10.54
C ILE A 201 -14.45 14.06 -11.45
N PRO A 202 -13.44 14.60 -12.15
CA PRO A 202 -13.64 15.78 -12.99
C PRO A 202 -14.65 15.54 -14.12
N SER A 203 -15.61 16.47 -14.28
CA SER A 203 -16.70 16.37 -15.26
C SER A 203 -16.25 16.42 -16.73
N PHE A 204 -15.06 16.93 -17.04
CA PHE A 204 -14.59 16.96 -18.44
C PHE A 204 -14.31 15.57 -19.03
N LEU A 205 -14.24 14.52 -18.21
CA LEU A 205 -14.18 13.13 -18.67
C LEU A 205 -15.55 12.63 -19.18
N SER A 206 -16.67 13.31 -18.87
CA SER A 206 -17.99 13.00 -19.43
C SER A 206 -18.28 13.71 -20.77
N ASP A 207 -17.61 14.83 -21.06
CA ASP A 207 -18.02 15.75 -22.14
C ASP A 207 -17.06 15.76 -23.35
N GLY A 208 -16.10 14.84 -23.40
CA GLY A 208 -14.95 14.95 -24.30
C GLY A 208 -15.17 14.41 -25.71
N ALA A 209 -15.71 15.20 -26.64
CA ALA A 209 -15.57 14.86 -28.06
C ALA A 209 -15.69 15.99 -29.11
N GLU A 210 -15.58 17.29 -28.81
CA GLU A 210 -15.78 18.30 -29.87
C GLU A 210 -14.74 19.44 -29.88
N GLY A 211 -13.66 19.21 -30.61
CA GLY A 211 -12.70 20.25 -31.01
C GLY A 211 -12.25 20.04 -32.45
N ALA A 212 -12.59 20.97 -33.34
CA ALA A 212 -12.31 20.91 -34.76
C ALA A 212 -10.79 20.98 -35.03
N ARG A 213 -10.20 19.84 -35.44
CA ARG A 213 -8.84 19.74 -35.99
C ARG A 213 -8.93 19.45 -37.48
N THR A 214 -8.02 19.98 -38.30
CA THR A 214 -7.99 19.74 -39.75
C THR A 214 -7.88 18.23 -40.07
N ARG A 215 -8.34 17.82 -41.25
CA ARG A 215 -8.44 16.38 -41.64
C ARG A 215 -7.09 15.66 -41.57
N GLU A 216 -5.99 16.33 -41.88
CA GLU A 216 -4.64 15.76 -41.81
C GLU A 216 -4.11 15.64 -40.38
N GLU A 217 -4.36 16.64 -39.54
CA GLU A 217 -4.05 16.58 -38.10
C GLU A 217 -4.82 15.46 -37.41
N ARG A 218 -6.09 15.24 -37.78
CA ARG A 218 -6.87 14.09 -37.29
C ARG A 218 -6.24 12.75 -37.69
N LYS A 219 -5.74 12.60 -38.93
CA LYS A 219 -5.11 11.35 -39.38
C LYS A 219 -3.78 11.08 -38.68
N ARG A 220 -2.92 12.10 -38.58
CA ARG A 220 -1.63 12.00 -37.84
C ARG A 220 -1.86 11.71 -36.37
N MET A 221 -2.79 12.43 -35.74
CA MET A 221 -3.17 12.21 -34.34
C MET A 221 -3.75 10.80 -34.13
N LYS A 222 -4.62 10.31 -35.02
CA LYS A 222 -5.14 8.92 -34.94
C LYS A 222 -4.04 7.88 -35.06
N MET A 223 -3.05 8.07 -35.95
CA MET A 223 -1.93 7.13 -36.10
C MET A 223 -1.02 7.15 -34.86
N VAL A 224 -0.64 8.33 -34.38
CA VAL A 224 0.18 8.49 -33.16
C VAL A 224 -0.56 7.95 -31.94
N HIS A 225 -1.86 8.25 -31.82
CA HIS A 225 -2.70 7.73 -30.73
C HIS A 225 -2.85 6.21 -30.83
N LYS A 226 -2.94 5.62 -32.03
CA LYS A 226 -2.95 4.17 -32.23
C LYS A 226 -1.63 3.53 -31.78
N LEU A 227 -0.48 4.07 -32.20
CA LEU A 227 0.83 3.54 -31.81
C LEU A 227 1.10 3.69 -30.31
N LEU A 228 0.71 4.82 -29.72
CA LEU A 228 0.78 5.05 -28.28
C LEU A 228 -0.17 4.12 -27.53
N SER A 229 -1.41 3.98 -28.01
CA SER A 229 -2.42 3.09 -27.42
C SER A 229 -1.96 1.64 -27.46
N GLU A 230 -1.41 1.13 -28.57
CA GLU A 230 -0.89 -0.23 -28.66
C GLU A 230 0.25 -0.48 -27.66
N LYS A 231 1.21 0.44 -27.55
CA LYS A 231 2.30 0.34 -26.56
C LYS A 231 1.80 0.45 -25.12
N LEU A 232 0.87 1.36 -24.85
CA LEU A 232 0.26 1.53 -23.53
C LEU A 232 -0.54 0.30 -23.13
N VAL A 233 -1.38 -0.21 -24.03
CA VAL A 233 -2.15 -1.45 -23.86
C VAL A 233 -1.20 -2.61 -23.56
N THR A 234 -0.10 -2.76 -24.28
CA THR A 234 0.85 -3.85 -24.02
C THR A 234 1.47 -3.76 -22.63
N ARG A 235 1.87 -2.56 -22.18
CA ARG A 235 2.45 -2.35 -20.85
C ARG A 235 1.43 -2.52 -19.73
N GLU A 236 0.23 -1.98 -19.90
CA GLU A 236 -0.86 -2.13 -18.93
C GLU A 236 -1.35 -3.57 -18.85
N LEU A 237 -1.42 -4.29 -19.98
CA LEU A 237 -1.73 -5.71 -20.00
C LEU A 237 -0.66 -6.51 -19.26
N ALA A 238 0.63 -6.28 -19.55
CA ALA A 238 1.72 -6.95 -18.85
C ALA A 238 1.66 -6.70 -17.34
N GLU A 239 1.40 -5.45 -16.92
CA GLU A 239 1.21 -5.13 -15.52
C GLU A 239 0.02 -5.87 -14.90
N LYS A 240 -1.13 -5.89 -15.57
CA LYS A 240 -2.32 -6.60 -15.09
C LYS A 240 -2.07 -8.10 -14.98
N ILE A 241 -1.37 -8.69 -15.93
CA ILE A 241 -0.97 -10.10 -15.90
C ILE A 241 -0.08 -10.36 -14.67
N VAL A 242 0.93 -9.52 -14.42
CA VAL A 242 1.80 -9.65 -13.24
C VAL A 242 1.01 -9.50 -11.95
N LEU A 243 0.15 -8.48 -11.85
CA LEU A 243 -0.69 -8.25 -10.67
C LEU A 243 -1.61 -9.45 -10.40
N ILE A 244 -2.34 -9.90 -11.41
CA ILE A 244 -3.25 -11.05 -11.30
C ILE A 244 -2.47 -12.30 -10.92
N SER A 245 -1.32 -12.57 -11.56
CA SER A 245 -0.50 -13.74 -11.25
C SER A 245 -0.01 -13.73 -9.80
N LEU A 246 0.50 -12.60 -9.31
CA LEU A 246 0.97 -12.46 -7.93
C LEU A 246 -0.18 -12.62 -6.92
N LEU A 247 -1.34 -12.02 -7.19
CA LEU A 247 -2.52 -12.18 -6.35
C LEU A 247 -3.00 -13.64 -6.36
N SER A 248 -3.08 -14.29 -7.52
CA SER A 248 -3.46 -15.70 -7.62
C SER A 248 -2.53 -16.61 -6.83
N ILE A 249 -1.22 -16.37 -6.85
CA ILE A 249 -0.25 -17.14 -6.03
C ILE A 249 -0.56 -16.96 -4.54
N ILE A 250 -0.70 -15.72 -4.07
CA ILE A 250 -0.93 -15.41 -2.65
C ILE A 250 -2.25 -16.00 -2.15
N PHE A 251 -3.32 -15.90 -2.94
CA PHE A 251 -4.63 -16.41 -2.55
C PHE A 251 -4.76 -17.93 -2.71
N ALA A 252 -4.00 -18.57 -3.60
CA ALA A 252 -4.00 -20.02 -3.75
C ALA A 252 -3.55 -20.74 -2.48
N GLU A 253 -2.63 -20.15 -1.71
CA GLU A 253 -2.15 -20.71 -0.44
C GLU A 253 -3.17 -20.65 0.69
N VAL A 254 -4.21 -19.84 0.56
CA VAL A 254 -5.28 -19.72 1.56
C VAL A 254 -6.35 -20.81 1.37
N LEU A 255 -6.41 -21.45 0.20
CA LEU A 255 -7.45 -22.42 -0.12
C LEU A 255 -7.03 -23.84 0.33
N PRO A 256 -7.67 -24.41 1.37
CA PRO A 256 -7.38 -25.77 1.78
C PRO A 256 -7.73 -26.75 0.65
N GLY A 257 -6.75 -27.56 0.23
CA GLY A 257 -6.93 -28.63 -0.77
C GLY A 257 -6.53 -28.31 -2.21
N VAL A 258 -6.01 -27.11 -2.52
CA VAL A 258 -5.46 -26.81 -3.85
C VAL A 258 -4.03 -27.37 -3.95
N ARG A 259 -3.92 -28.65 -4.35
CA ARG A 259 -2.66 -29.31 -4.73
C ARG A 259 -2.21 -28.94 -6.15
N ALA A 260 -2.43 -27.71 -6.60
CA ALA A 260 -1.89 -27.23 -7.86
C ALA A 260 -0.67 -26.38 -7.52
N GLY A 261 0.52 -26.76 -8.00
CA GLY A 261 1.74 -26.02 -7.72
C GLY A 261 1.57 -24.55 -8.11
N SER A 262 2.16 -23.61 -7.36
CA SER A 262 1.97 -22.17 -7.54
C SER A 262 2.26 -21.69 -8.98
N LEU A 263 3.08 -22.43 -9.72
CA LEU A 263 3.37 -22.27 -11.15
C LEU A 263 2.23 -22.73 -12.08
N GLN A 264 1.51 -23.80 -11.75
CA GLN A 264 0.35 -24.31 -12.50
C GLN A 264 -0.83 -23.34 -12.40
N VAL A 265 -1.08 -22.78 -11.21
CA VAL A 265 -2.11 -21.76 -10.99
C VAL A 265 -1.77 -20.45 -11.71
N ALA A 266 -0.52 -20.00 -11.66
CA ALA A 266 -0.08 -18.81 -12.40
C ALA A 266 -0.12 -19.00 -13.93
N ALA A 267 0.06 -20.23 -14.43
CA ALA A 267 0.00 -20.56 -15.85
C ALA A 267 -1.41 -20.93 -16.37
N GLY A 268 -2.40 -21.04 -15.49
CA GLY A 268 -3.76 -21.48 -15.86
C GLY A 268 -3.83 -22.93 -16.34
N LEU A 269 -2.90 -23.78 -15.91
CA LEU A 269 -2.87 -25.20 -16.27
C LEU A 269 -3.51 -26.01 -15.15
N SER A 270 -4.64 -26.65 -15.46
CA SER A 270 -5.30 -27.63 -14.58
C SER A 270 -4.52 -28.93 -14.50
#